data_AF-A0A954G073-F1
#
_entry.id   AF-A0A954G073-F1
#
_cell.length_a   1.000
_cell.length_b   1.000
_cell.length_c   1.000
_cell.angle_alpha   90.00
_cell.angle_beta   90.00
_cell.angle_gamma   90.00
#
_symmetry.space_group_name_H-M   'P 1'
#
loop_
_entity.id
_entity.type
_entity.pdbx_description
1 polymer ?
#
loop_
_entity_poly.entity_id
_entity_poly.type
_entity_poly.pdbx_seq_one_letter_code
_entity_poly.pdbx_strand_id
1 'polypeptide(L)'
;QSCMEVLKTFQGRLQLSAFEFFSEPALQHVVSHKGLQRPFETQSPFYALIEFENDSESRLDEAMELFEVCLEAGWVLDGTVSQSVGQAETLWRLREDISETISRFSPYKNDISVRVSKVPEFLSRVDELVSARYPDFEIIWFGHIGDGNVHLNILKPEDLDLKTFQEQCGKVSREVFQLVKNYAGSVSAEHGVGLLKKAFLEASRDPLEIAYMKAVKKVFDPNGILNPGKVFDIQ
;
A
#
# COMPACT_ATOMS: atom_id res chain seq x y z
N GLN A 1 8.52 -3.93 11.11
CA GLN A 1 9.02 -5.32 11.22
C GLN A 1 7.91 -6.25 11.68
N SER A 2 7.23 -5.96 12.79
CA SER A 2 6.21 -6.83 13.40
C SER A 2 5.16 -7.39 12.43
N CYS A 3 4.57 -6.57 11.56
CA CYS A 3 3.59 -7.06 10.57
C CYS A 3 4.13 -8.19 9.66
N MET A 4 5.43 -8.19 9.35
CA MET A 4 6.05 -9.23 8.52
C MET A 4 6.25 -10.54 9.29
N GLU A 5 6.54 -10.44 10.59
CA GLU A 5 6.61 -11.63 11.44
C GLU A 5 5.21 -12.23 11.67
N VAL A 6 4.18 -11.38 11.83
CA VAL A 6 2.77 -11.81 11.89
C VAL A 6 2.39 -12.52 10.60
N LEU A 7 2.64 -11.90 9.43
CA LEU A 7 2.38 -12.50 8.13
C LEU A 7 3.02 -13.89 8.00
N LYS A 8 4.32 -13.99 8.30
CA LYS A 8 5.08 -15.24 8.22
C LYS A 8 4.54 -16.30 9.17
N THR A 9 4.16 -15.90 10.38
CA THR A 9 3.60 -16.80 11.41
C THR A 9 2.28 -17.39 10.93
N PHE A 10 1.37 -16.55 10.43
CA PHE A 10 0.09 -16.99 9.90
C PHE A 10 0.24 -17.86 8.64
N GLN A 11 1.04 -17.43 7.67
CA GLN A 11 1.28 -18.20 6.42
C GLN A 11 1.97 -19.55 6.65
N GLY A 12 2.65 -19.75 7.79
CA GLY A 12 3.30 -21.01 8.12
C GLY A 12 2.31 -22.15 8.40
N ARG A 13 1.07 -21.83 8.75
CA ARG A 13 0.04 -22.79 9.18
C ARG A 13 -1.32 -22.62 8.48
N LEU A 14 -1.63 -21.40 8.05
CA LEU A 14 -2.89 -21.06 7.38
C LEU A 14 -2.69 -20.64 5.93
N GLN A 15 -3.65 -21.01 5.09
CA GLN A 15 -3.79 -20.45 3.75
C GLN A 15 -4.60 -19.15 3.86
N LEU A 16 -3.92 -18.02 3.69
CA LEU A 16 -4.55 -16.71 3.75
C LEU A 16 -5.15 -16.31 2.40
N SER A 17 -6.37 -15.80 2.44
CA SER A 17 -7.04 -15.16 1.30
C SER A 17 -6.63 -13.68 1.18
N ALA A 18 -6.39 -13.00 2.31
CA ALA A 18 -5.90 -11.64 2.35
C ALA A 18 -4.97 -11.39 3.55
N PHE A 19 -4.02 -10.48 3.36
CA PHE A 19 -3.23 -9.88 4.43
C PHE A 19 -3.01 -8.41 4.10
N GLU A 20 -3.93 -7.59 4.58
CA GLU A 20 -3.93 -6.15 4.39
C GLU A 20 -3.25 -5.46 5.56
N PHE A 21 -2.70 -4.28 5.31
CA PHE A 21 -2.25 -3.39 6.38
C PHE A 21 -2.72 -1.96 6.16
N PHE A 22 -2.79 -1.20 7.25
CA PHE A 22 -3.04 0.23 7.22
C PHE A 22 -2.48 0.90 8.49
N SER A 23 -2.11 2.17 8.34
CA SER A 23 -1.54 2.99 9.42
C SER A 23 -2.63 3.58 10.32
N GLU A 24 -2.27 3.96 11.56
CA GLU A 24 -3.20 4.65 12.48
C GLU A 24 -3.84 5.90 11.87
N PRO A 25 -3.12 6.81 11.18
CA PRO A 25 -3.75 7.92 10.49
C PRO A 25 -4.84 7.48 9.51
N ALA A 26 -4.61 6.39 8.75
CA ALA A 26 -5.60 5.85 7.82
C ALA A 26 -6.88 5.40 8.55
N LEU A 27 -6.73 4.64 9.64
CA LEU A 27 -7.85 4.18 10.45
C LEU A 27 -8.61 5.36 11.06
N GLN A 28 -7.90 6.35 11.59
CA GLN A 28 -8.47 7.53 12.23
C GLN A 28 -9.33 8.35 11.26
N HIS A 29 -8.87 8.54 10.02
CA HIS A 29 -9.67 9.18 8.96
C HIS A 29 -10.97 8.40 8.69
N VAL A 30 -10.90 7.07 8.55
CA VAL A 30 -12.09 6.23 8.30
C VAL A 30 -13.08 6.29 9.46
N VAL A 31 -12.62 6.05 10.69
CA VAL A 31 -13.47 6.06 11.90
C VAL A 31 -14.16 7.41 12.08
N SER A 32 -13.41 8.51 11.97
CA SER A 32 -13.96 9.86 12.14
C SER A 32 -14.94 10.26 11.04
N HIS A 33 -14.72 9.85 9.79
CA HIS A 33 -15.55 10.26 8.67
C HIS A 33 -16.77 9.37 8.43
N LYS A 34 -16.59 8.05 8.56
CA LYS A 34 -17.63 7.04 8.29
C LYS A 34 -18.45 6.67 9.52
N GLY A 35 -18.05 7.14 10.72
CA GLY A 35 -18.70 6.79 11.98
C GLY A 35 -18.56 5.32 12.36
N LEU A 36 -17.57 4.62 11.78
CA LEU A 36 -17.26 3.23 12.11
C LEU A 36 -16.62 3.17 13.49
N GLN A 37 -16.87 2.08 14.22
CA GLN A 37 -16.18 1.83 15.48
C GLN A 37 -14.79 1.28 15.23
N ARG A 38 -13.87 1.58 16.16
CA ARG A 38 -12.55 0.93 16.16
C ARG A 38 -12.74 -0.58 16.43
N PRO A 39 -11.87 -1.45 15.89
CA PRO A 39 -11.96 -2.88 16.13
C PRO A 39 -11.65 -3.26 17.59
N PHE A 40 -10.87 -2.43 18.28
CA PHE A 40 -10.46 -2.55 19.67
C PHE A 40 -9.92 -1.19 20.18
N GLU A 41 -9.75 -1.04 21.50
CA GLU A 41 -9.35 0.23 22.13
C GLU A 41 -7.86 0.55 21.97
N THR A 42 -7.01 -0.48 21.95
CA THR A 42 -5.55 -0.31 21.89
C THR A 42 -5.11 0.36 20.58
N GLN A 43 -4.37 1.46 20.70
CA GLN A 43 -3.77 2.14 19.56
C GLN A 43 -2.41 1.53 19.19
N SER A 44 -2.17 1.39 17.88
CA SER A 44 -0.92 0.88 17.32
C SER A 44 -0.57 1.69 16.07
N PRO A 45 0.72 1.94 15.76
CA PRO A 45 1.11 2.65 14.54
C PRO A 45 0.56 2.01 13.26
N PHE A 46 0.39 0.69 13.26
CA PHE A 46 -0.11 -0.09 12.15
C PHE A 46 -1.10 -1.17 12.61
N TYR A 47 -2.00 -1.51 11.71
CA TYR A 47 -3.03 -2.53 11.83
C TYR A 47 -2.85 -3.54 10.69
N ALA A 48 -3.15 -4.81 10.96
CA ALA A 48 -3.24 -5.86 9.95
C ALA A 48 -4.67 -6.41 9.93
N LEU A 49 -5.21 -6.63 8.73
CA LEU A 49 -6.46 -7.35 8.52
C LEU A 49 -6.14 -8.64 7.78
N ILE A 50 -6.44 -9.77 8.42
CA ILE A 50 -6.11 -11.11 7.96
C ILE A 50 -7.41 -11.82 7.63
N GLU A 51 -7.50 -12.37 6.42
CA GLU A 51 -8.64 -13.18 5.99
C GLU A 51 -8.17 -14.57 5.56
N PHE A 52 -8.94 -15.59 5.94
CA PHE A 52 -8.74 -16.97 5.56
C PHE A 52 -10.10 -17.69 5.51
N GLU A 53 -10.17 -18.77 4.74
CA GLU A 53 -11.37 -19.61 4.71
C GLU A 53 -11.47 -20.44 5.99
N ASN A 54 -12.61 -20.32 6.68
CA ASN A 54 -12.91 -21.10 7.88
C ASN A 54 -13.87 -22.25 7.55
N ASP A 55 -13.30 -23.38 7.11
CA ASP A 55 -14.03 -24.58 6.72
C ASP A 55 -14.30 -25.56 7.87
N SER A 56 -13.73 -25.31 9.05
CA SER A 56 -13.82 -26.17 10.23
C SER A 56 -13.45 -25.42 11.51
N GLU A 57 -14.03 -25.82 12.65
CA GLU A 57 -13.68 -25.21 13.96
C GLU A 57 -12.17 -25.25 14.25
N SER A 58 -11.48 -26.31 13.81
CA SER A 58 -10.02 -26.43 13.98
C SER A 58 -9.20 -25.33 13.30
N ARG A 59 -9.72 -24.69 12.24
CA ARG A 59 -9.02 -23.57 11.57
C ARG A 59 -9.05 -22.31 12.41
N LEU A 60 -10.16 -22.05 13.08
CA LEU A 60 -10.28 -20.93 13.99
C LEU A 60 -9.35 -21.12 15.20
N ASP A 61 -9.31 -22.31 15.78
CA ASP A 61 -8.40 -22.64 16.89
C ASP A 61 -6.93 -22.42 16.48
N GLU A 62 -6.54 -22.89 15.29
CA GLU A 62 -5.21 -22.66 14.74
C GLU A 62 -4.88 -21.16 14.56
N ALA A 63 -5.84 -20.36 14.10
CA ALA A 63 -5.66 -18.90 14.00
C ALA A 63 -5.49 -18.24 15.37
N MET A 64 -6.23 -18.70 16.38
CA MET A 64 -6.10 -18.21 17.76
C MET A 64 -4.74 -18.57 18.37
N GLU A 65 -4.25 -19.80 18.17
CA GLU A 65 -2.91 -20.20 18.60
C GLU A 65 -1.82 -19.33 17.96
N LEU A 66 -1.93 -19.05 16.64
CA LEU A 66 -0.99 -18.18 15.93
C LEU A 66 -1.03 -16.74 16.43
N PHE A 67 -2.22 -16.24 16.77
CA PHE A 67 -2.41 -14.93 17.38
C PHE A 67 -1.74 -14.86 18.76
N GLU A 68 -1.91 -15.87 19.61
CA GLU A 68 -1.24 -15.96 20.91
C GLU A 68 0.29 -15.94 20.78
N VAL A 69 0.84 -16.71 19.83
CA VAL A 69 2.29 -16.67 19.52
C VAL A 69 2.74 -15.26 19.15
N CYS A 70 1.95 -14.52 18.35
CA CYS A 70 2.28 -13.16 17.95
C CYS A 70 2.19 -12.16 19.12
N LEU A 71 1.25 -12.36 20.04
CA LEU A 71 1.12 -11.58 21.28
C LEU A 71 2.31 -11.83 22.22
N GLU A 72 2.65 -13.09 22.47
CA GLU A 72 3.79 -13.47 23.34
C GLU A 72 5.12 -12.95 22.81
N ALA A 73 5.29 -12.93 21.47
CA ALA A 73 6.46 -12.35 20.82
C ALA A 73 6.48 -10.80 20.83
N GLY A 74 5.39 -10.15 21.25
CA GLY A 74 5.25 -8.69 21.27
C GLY A 74 5.11 -8.05 19.88
N TRP A 75 4.75 -8.84 18.86
CA TRP A 75 4.52 -8.32 17.50
C TRP A 75 3.10 -7.77 17.33
N VAL A 76 2.16 -8.30 18.09
CA VAL A 76 0.77 -7.85 18.18
C VAL A 76 0.53 -7.30 19.59
N LEU A 77 -0.31 -6.26 19.69
CA LEU A 77 -0.67 -5.66 20.97
C LEU A 77 -2.09 -6.02 21.40
N ASP A 78 -2.99 -6.18 20.42
CA ASP A 78 -4.42 -6.41 20.61
C ASP A 78 -5.01 -6.95 19.30
N GLY A 79 -6.21 -7.52 19.35
CA GLY A 79 -6.88 -8.09 18.19
C GLY A 79 -8.33 -8.49 18.44
N THR A 80 -9.06 -8.65 17.34
CA THR A 80 -10.46 -9.12 17.36
C THR A 80 -10.68 -10.06 16.19
N VAL A 81 -11.61 -11.00 16.37
CA VAL A 81 -12.01 -11.96 15.33
C VAL A 81 -13.51 -11.82 15.10
N SER A 82 -13.91 -11.72 13.83
CA SER A 82 -15.31 -11.62 13.45
C SER A 82 -16.10 -12.89 13.82
N GLN A 83 -17.25 -12.72 14.45
CA GLN A 83 -18.19 -13.77 14.85
C GLN A 83 -19.40 -13.88 13.91
N SER A 84 -19.45 -13.03 12.88
CA SER A 84 -20.52 -13.01 11.87
C SER A 84 -20.03 -12.37 10.58
N VAL A 85 -20.73 -12.64 9.48
CA VAL A 85 -20.47 -12.01 8.17
C VAL A 85 -20.55 -10.48 8.27
N GLY A 86 -21.57 -9.94 8.96
CA GLY A 86 -21.71 -8.49 9.12
C GLY A 86 -20.57 -7.85 9.92
N GLN A 87 -20.00 -8.57 10.90
CA GLN A 87 -18.80 -8.10 11.60
C GLN A 87 -17.57 -8.16 10.70
N ALA A 88 -17.41 -9.21 9.89
CA ALA A 88 -16.33 -9.33 8.91
C ALA A 88 -16.39 -8.20 7.87
N GLU A 89 -17.57 -7.92 7.31
CA GLU A 89 -17.81 -6.78 6.40
C GLU A 89 -17.46 -5.45 7.08
N THR A 90 -17.83 -5.26 8.35
CA THR A 90 -17.50 -4.04 9.09
C THR A 90 -15.99 -3.87 9.30
N LEU A 91 -15.26 -4.95 9.57
CA LEU A 91 -13.79 -4.92 9.67
C LEU A 91 -13.15 -4.58 8.32
N TRP A 92 -13.64 -5.18 7.23
CA TRP A 92 -13.18 -4.88 5.87
C TRP A 92 -13.38 -3.42 5.49
N ARG A 93 -14.52 -2.83 5.86
CA ARG A 93 -14.78 -1.40 5.62
C ARG A 93 -13.74 -0.48 6.24
N LEU A 94 -13.10 -0.85 7.36
CA LEU A 94 -12.00 -0.06 7.92
C LEU A 94 -10.81 0.08 6.96
N ARG A 95 -10.61 -0.93 6.09
CA ARG A 95 -9.56 -0.97 5.07
C ARG A 95 -10.02 -0.47 3.70
N GLU A 96 -11.21 -0.85 3.27
CA GLU A 96 -11.74 -0.50 1.93
C GLU A 96 -12.14 0.98 1.84
N ASP A 97 -12.72 1.55 2.90
CA ASP A 97 -13.22 2.92 2.90
C ASP A 97 -12.07 3.96 2.96
N ILE A 98 -10.81 3.55 3.12
CA ILE A 98 -9.64 4.46 3.26
C ILE A 98 -9.55 5.40 2.06
N SER A 99 -9.46 4.86 0.84
CA SER A 99 -9.22 5.66 -0.38
C SER A 99 -10.33 6.65 -0.68
N GLU A 100 -11.59 6.25 -0.41
CA GLU A 100 -12.75 7.12 -0.54
C GLU A 100 -12.71 8.23 0.52
N THR A 101 -12.48 7.87 1.78
CA THR A 101 -12.47 8.80 2.91
C THR A 101 -11.41 9.89 2.74
N ILE A 102 -10.20 9.52 2.35
CA ILE A 102 -9.12 10.50 2.21
C ILE A 102 -9.24 11.36 0.93
N SER A 103 -10.12 11.02 -0.01
CA SER A 103 -10.24 11.72 -1.30
C SER A 103 -10.56 13.22 -1.14
N ARG A 104 -11.29 13.59 -0.08
CA ARG A 104 -11.63 14.99 0.26
C ARG A 104 -10.41 15.87 0.54
N PHE A 105 -9.26 15.28 0.85
CA PHE A 105 -8.00 15.97 1.09
C PHE A 105 -7.14 16.14 -0.16
N SER A 106 -7.66 15.78 -1.34
CA SER A 106 -6.91 15.81 -2.61
C SER A 106 -5.56 15.08 -2.52
N PRO A 107 -5.54 13.81 -2.06
CA PRO A 107 -4.31 13.09 -1.75
C PRO A 107 -3.44 12.92 -3.00
N TYR A 108 -2.15 13.11 -2.83
CA TYR A 108 -1.18 12.74 -3.85
C TYR A 108 -0.85 11.24 -3.70
N LYS A 109 -1.29 10.45 -4.68
CA LYS A 109 -1.30 8.98 -4.60
C LYS A 109 -0.12 8.38 -5.34
N ASN A 110 0.59 7.47 -4.69
CA ASN A 110 1.56 6.57 -5.28
C ASN A 110 1.18 5.12 -4.93
N ASP A 111 1.40 4.24 -5.90
CA ASP A 111 1.09 2.81 -5.84
C ASP A 111 2.38 2.09 -6.27
N ILE A 112 3.05 1.45 -5.31
CA ILE A 112 4.43 1.01 -5.44
C ILE A 112 4.62 -0.33 -4.76
N SER A 113 5.57 -1.13 -5.24
CA SER A 113 5.89 -2.40 -4.59
C SER A 113 7.38 -2.58 -4.39
N VAL A 114 7.75 -3.31 -3.35
CA VAL A 114 9.10 -3.81 -3.09
C VAL A 114 9.01 -5.28 -2.65
N ARG A 115 10.14 -5.97 -2.49
CA ARG A 115 10.11 -7.31 -1.88
C ARG A 115 9.45 -7.22 -0.49
N VAL A 116 8.57 -8.15 -0.15
CA VAL A 116 7.85 -8.21 1.14
C VAL A 116 8.79 -8.00 2.34
N SER A 117 9.93 -8.70 2.36
CA SER A 117 10.94 -8.59 3.42
C SER A 117 11.61 -7.21 3.55
N LYS A 118 11.44 -6.34 2.55
CA LYS A 118 11.97 -4.98 2.51
C LYS A 118 10.93 -3.91 2.78
N VAL A 119 9.64 -4.24 2.86
CA VAL A 119 8.58 -3.26 3.09
C VAL A 119 8.82 -2.44 4.37
N PRO A 120 9.16 -3.02 5.54
CA PRO A 120 9.34 -2.22 6.74
C PRO A 120 10.47 -1.17 6.63
N GLU A 121 11.61 -1.58 6.07
CA GLU A 121 12.76 -0.69 5.85
C GLU A 121 12.42 0.40 4.84
N PHE A 122 11.69 0.03 3.78
CA PHE A 122 11.24 0.94 2.74
C PHE A 122 10.28 2.01 3.26
N LEU A 123 9.24 1.64 4.02
CA LEU A 123 8.30 2.58 4.65
C LEU A 123 9.03 3.58 5.53
N SER A 124 9.88 3.10 6.45
CA SER A 124 10.68 3.97 7.33
C SER A 124 11.50 4.97 6.52
N ARG A 125 12.12 4.53 5.42
CA ARG A 125 12.96 5.39 4.59
C ARG A 125 12.16 6.45 3.83
N VAL A 126 10.95 6.12 3.38
CA VAL A 126 10.03 7.08 2.75
C VAL A 126 9.54 8.08 3.79
N ASP A 127 9.15 7.63 4.99
CA ASP A 127 8.67 8.50 6.06
C ASP A 127 9.74 9.49 6.52
N GLU A 128 10.98 9.04 6.69
CA GLU A 128 12.14 9.90 6.96
C GLU A 128 12.33 10.96 5.86
N LEU A 129 12.25 10.54 4.61
CA LEU A 129 12.49 11.41 3.45
C LEU A 129 11.42 12.49 3.34
N VAL A 130 10.16 12.12 3.48
CA VAL A 130 9.03 13.06 3.39
C VAL A 130 9.01 13.96 4.61
N SER A 131 9.08 13.43 5.83
CA SER A 131 9.03 14.22 7.07
C SER A 131 10.17 15.23 7.19
N ALA A 132 11.38 14.90 6.69
CA ALA A 132 12.52 15.81 6.74
C ALA A 132 12.37 17.03 5.82
N ARG A 133 11.61 16.91 4.72
CA ARG A 133 11.47 17.97 3.70
C ARG A 133 10.12 18.67 3.77
N TYR A 134 9.10 17.95 4.22
CA TYR A 134 7.70 18.35 4.23
C TYR A 134 7.07 17.91 5.55
N PRO A 135 7.46 18.53 6.69
CA PRO A 135 6.98 18.13 8.01
C PRO A 135 5.46 18.27 8.18
N ASP A 136 4.82 19.12 7.37
CA ASP A 136 3.37 19.35 7.39
C ASP A 136 2.59 18.34 6.53
N PHE A 137 3.27 17.44 5.82
CA PHE A 137 2.62 16.44 4.97
C PHE A 137 2.23 15.22 5.80
N GLU A 138 0.93 14.95 5.85
CA GLU A 138 0.42 13.74 6.48
C GLU A 138 0.52 12.55 5.50
N ILE A 139 1.25 11.51 5.93
CA ILE A 139 1.43 10.27 5.15
C ILE A 139 0.41 9.23 5.62
N ILE A 140 -0.34 8.70 4.67
CA ILE A 140 -1.31 7.64 4.87
C ILE A 140 -0.81 6.39 4.14
N TRP A 141 -0.41 5.39 4.93
CA TRP A 141 -0.03 4.06 4.45
C TRP A 141 -1.17 3.07 4.57
N PHE A 142 -1.35 2.27 3.51
CA PHE A 142 -2.19 1.07 3.48
C PHE A 142 -1.83 0.22 2.26
N GLY A 143 -2.30 -1.03 2.19
CA GLY A 143 -2.15 -1.86 1.01
C GLY A 143 -2.07 -3.36 1.28
N HIS A 144 -1.69 -4.09 0.23
CA HIS A 144 -1.58 -5.54 0.18
C HIS A 144 -0.16 -5.96 0.58
N ILE A 145 0.19 -5.87 1.86
CA ILE A 145 1.59 -6.08 2.26
C ILE A 145 2.08 -7.52 2.06
N GLY A 146 1.16 -8.47 1.92
CA GLY A 146 1.44 -9.89 1.64
C GLY A 146 2.16 -10.14 0.30
N ASP A 147 1.99 -9.27 -0.70
CA ASP A 147 2.70 -9.34 -1.99
C ASP A 147 3.73 -8.21 -2.17
N GLY A 148 3.84 -7.32 -1.18
CA GLY A 148 4.78 -6.21 -1.16
C GLY A 148 4.27 -4.92 -1.80
N ASN A 149 2.98 -4.87 -2.18
CA ASN A 149 2.32 -3.65 -2.63
C ASN A 149 1.95 -2.73 -1.46
N VAL A 150 2.32 -1.46 -1.58
CA VAL A 150 2.01 -0.41 -0.61
C VAL A 150 1.51 0.84 -1.33
N HIS A 151 0.44 1.43 -0.79
CA HIS A 151 -0.09 2.70 -1.26
C HIS A 151 0.42 3.82 -0.37
N LEU A 152 1.22 4.71 -0.97
CA LEU A 152 1.67 5.96 -0.36
C LEU A 152 0.68 7.06 -0.75
N ASN A 153 -0.10 7.55 0.20
CA ASN A 153 -0.97 8.71 -0.02
C ASN A 153 -0.49 9.85 0.86
N ILE A 154 -0.22 10.99 0.26
CA ILE A 154 0.17 12.21 0.99
C ILE A 154 -1.02 13.16 0.96
N LEU A 155 -1.49 13.61 2.12
CA LEU A 155 -2.62 14.55 2.18
C LEU A 155 -2.15 15.99 2.00
N LYS A 156 -2.95 16.80 1.30
CA LYS A 156 -2.65 18.22 1.12
C LYS A 156 -2.91 18.96 2.44
N PRO A 157 -1.95 19.73 2.98
CA PRO A 157 -2.20 20.64 4.08
C PRO A 157 -3.32 21.63 3.74
N GLU A 158 -4.15 22.02 4.70
CA GLU A 158 -5.32 22.88 4.47
C GLU A 158 -4.92 24.22 3.80
N ASP A 159 -3.90 24.87 4.35
CA ASP A 159 -3.40 26.19 3.94
C ASP A 159 -2.51 26.18 2.68
N LEU A 160 -2.17 25.01 2.14
CA LEU A 160 -1.33 24.90 0.95
C LEU A 160 -2.18 24.84 -0.32
N ASP A 161 -1.88 25.68 -1.31
CA ASP A 161 -2.59 25.64 -2.59
C ASP A 161 -2.27 24.34 -3.36
N LEU A 162 -3.24 23.87 -4.15
CA LEU A 162 -3.14 22.58 -4.85
C LEU A 162 -1.97 22.51 -5.83
N LYS A 163 -1.64 23.62 -6.50
CA LYS A 163 -0.57 23.64 -7.50
C LYS A 163 0.79 23.49 -6.82
N THR A 164 1.05 24.29 -5.78
CA THR A 164 2.28 24.18 -4.99
C THR A 164 2.41 22.80 -4.36
N PHE A 165 1.32 22.24 -3.82
CA PHE A 165 1.29 20.88 -3.30
C PHE A 165 1.70 19.84 -4.35
N GLN A 166 1.11 19.89 -5.55
CA GLN A 166 1.44 18.97 -6.64
C GLN A 166 2.90 19.11 -7.10
N GLU A 167 3.43 20.33 -7.15
CA GLU A 167 4.84 20.57 -7.50
C GLU A 167 5.80 19.99 -6.44
N GLN A 168 5.47 20.15 -5.15
CA GLN A 168 6.23 19.58 -4.04
C GLN A 168 6.16 18.05 -4.05
N CYS A 169 4.97 17.47 -4.18
CA CYS A 169 4.79 16.02 -4.30
C CYS A 169 5.48 15.45 -5.55
N GLY A 170 5.54 16.19 -6.66
CA GLY A 170 6.31 15.78 -7.84
C GLY A 170 7.83 15.66 -7.57
N LYS A 171 8.37 16.41 -6.60
CA LYS A 171 9.76 16.24 -6.12
C LYS A 171 9.86 15.01 -5.22
N VAL A 172 8.91 14.82 -4.30
CA VAL A 172 8.81 13.61 -3.46
C VAL A 172 8.78 12.35 -4.33
N SER A 173 7.92 12.28 -5.35
CA SER A 173 7.80 11.12 -6.23
C SER A 173 9.11 10.75 -6.92
N ARG A 174 9.90 11.74 -7.36
CA ARG A 174 11.22 11.48 -7.95
C ARG A 174 12.14 10.77 -6.95
N GLU A 175 12.16 11.24 -5.71
CA GLU A 175 13.01 10.69 -4.67
C GLU A 175 12.50 9.31 -4.20
N VAL A 176 11.19 9.15 -4.01
CA VAL A 176 10.55 7.87 -3.69
C VAL A 176 10.79 6.85 -4.79
N PHE A 177 10.67 7.20 -6.06
CA PHE A 177 10.93 6.28 -7.16
C PHE A 177 12.42 5.91 -7.29
N GLN A 178 13.33 6.80 -6.88
CA GLN A 178 14.74 6.44 -6.74
C GLN A 178 14.95 5.43 -5.60
N LEU A 179 14.23 5.57 -4.47
CA LEU A 179 14.22 4.54 -3.43
C LEU A 179 13.66 3.23 -3.98
N VAL A 180 12.51 3.24 -4.64
CA VAL A 180 11.92 2.05 -5.27
C VAL A 180 12.94 1.33 -6.15
N LYS A 181 13.69 2.07 -6.99
CA LYS A 181 14.78 1.51 -7.80
C LYS A 181 15.87 0.85 -6.95
N ASN A 182 16.32 1.50 -5.88
CA ASN A 182 17.35 0.95 -4.98
C ASN A 182 16.88 -0.32 -4.26
N TYR A 183 15.58 -0.45 -4.02
CA TYR A 183 14.96 -1.66 -3.46
C TYR A 183 14.56 -2.70 -4.51
N ALA A 184 14.91 -2.48 -5.79
CA ALA A 184 14.51 -3.31 -6.93
C ALA A 184 12.99 -3.55 -6.99
N GLY A 185 12.22 -2.49 -6.73
CA GLY A 185 10.76 -2.48 -6.69
C GLY A 185 10.08 -1.98 -7.96
N SER A 186 8.76 -1.86 -7.91
CA SER A 186 7.92 -1.31 -8.99
C SER A 186 7.37 0.07 -8.62
N VAL A 187 7.45 1.04 -9.54
CA VAL A 187 6.78 2.35 -9.42
C VAL A 187 5.29 2.27 -9.70
N SER A 188 4.81 1.12 -10.17
CA SER A 188 3.39 0.82 -10.33
C SER A 188 3.14 -0.66 -10.06
N ALA A 189 2.52 -0.96 -8.92
CA ALA A 189 2.18 -2.32 -8.55
C ALA A 189 0.95 -2.79 -9.34
N GLU A 190 -0.10 -1.98 -9.35
CA GLU A 190 -1.42 -2.35 -9.89
C GLU A 190 -1.95 -1.32 -10.90
N HIS A 191 -1.71 -0.02 -10.68
CA HIS A 191 -2.39 1.04 -11.44
C HIS A 191 -1.84 1.25 -12.86
N GLY A 192 -0.77 0.54 -13.24
CA GLY A 192 -0.09 0.69 -14.53
C GLY A 192 0.69 2.00 -14.68
N VAL A 193 1.36 2.18 -15.80
CA VAL A 193 2.29 3.31 -16.03
C VAL A 193 1.57 4.54 -16.59
N GLY A 194 0.75 4.33 -17.63
CA GLY A 194 -0.03 5.39 -18.27
C GLY A 194 0.82 6.58 -18.71
N LEU A 195 0.25 7.79 -18.64
CA LEU A 195 0.96 9.03 -18.91
C LEU A 195 1.78 9.50 -17.69
N LEU A 196 1.20 9.36 -16.50
CA LEU A 196 1.70 9.95 -15.26
C LEU A 196 3.04 9.33 -14.82
N LYS A 197 3.19 8.01 -14.94
CA LYS A 197 4.39 7.30 -14.50
C LYS A 197 5.37 7.01 -15.64
N LYS A 198 5.09 7.46 -16.88
CA LYS A 198 5.94 7.21 -18.07
C LYS A 198 7.39 7.60 -17.83
N ALA A 199 7.62 8.79 -17.27
CA ALA A 199 8.96 9.32 -17.02
C ALA A 199 9.76 8.50 -15.98
N PHE A 200 9.10 7.58 -15.27
CA PHE A 200 9.69 6.79 -14.19
C PHE A 200 9.76 5.29 -14.51
N LEU A 201 9.42 4.89 -15.75
CA LEU A 201 9.43 3.47 -16.12
C LEU A 201 10.81 2.81 -15.90
N GLU A 202 11.90 3.55 -16.15
CA GLU A 202 13.28 3.10 -15.95
C GLU A 202 13.68 2.93 -14.48
N ALA A 203 12.83 3.34 -13.53
CA ALA A 203 13.02 3.01 -12.12
C ALA A 203 12.65 1.55 -11.81
N SER A 204 11.89 0.90 -12.70
CA SER A 204 11.39 -0.47 -12.50
C SER A 204 11.71 -1.41 -13.65
N ARG A 205 12.11 -0.89 -14.81
CA ARG A 205 12.41 -1.68 -16.00
C ARG A 205 13.76 -1.32 -16.58
N ASP A 206 14.50 -2.35 -16.98
CA ASP A 206 15.75 -2.21 -17.68
C ASP A 206 15.53 -1.64 -19.09
N PRO A 207 16.48 -0.86 -19.64
CA PRO A 207 16.38 -0.36 -21.02
C PRO A 207 16.11 -1.45 -22.06
N LEU A 208 16.63 -2.67 -21.86
CA LEU A 208 16.38 -3.81 -22.75
C LEU A 208 14.93 -4.32 -22.65
N GLU A 209 14.36 -4.40 -21.44
CA GLU A 209 12.94 -4.73 -21.26
C GLU A 209 12.05 -3.69 -21.97
N ILE A 210 12.36 -2.40 -21.82
CA ILE A 210 11.64 -1.32 -22.48
C ILE A 210 11.77 -1.42 -24.00
N ALA A 211 12.95 -1.77 -24.52
CA ALA A 211 13.14 -2.00 -25.95
C ALA A 211 12.28 -3.15 -26.48
N TYR A 212 12.15 -4.25 -25.74
CA TYR A 212 11.26 -5.35 -26.10
C TYR A 212 9.79 -4.94 -26.06
N MET A 213 9.35 -4.18 -25.05
CA MET A 213 7.98 -3.65 -25.02
C MET A 213 7.66 -2.79 -26.24
N LYS A 214 8.61 -1.92 -26.65
CA LYS A 214 8.49 -1.11 -27.86
C LYS A 214 8.44 -1.97 -29.13
N ALA A 215 9.25 -3.02 -29.22
CA ALA A 215 9.25 -3.93 -30.36
C ALA A 215 7.90 -4.66 -30.50
N VAL A 216 7.35 -5.20 -29.40
CA VAL A 216 6.01 -5.82 -29.38
C VAL A 216 4.95 -4.80 -29.82
N LYS A 217 4.98 -3.59 -29.28
CA LYS A 217 4.03 -2.53 -29.63
C LYS A 217 4.06 -2.20 -31.12
N LYS A 218 5.24 -2.15 -31.76
CA LYS A 218 5.37 -1.90 -33.21
C LYS A 218 4.76 -2.99 -34.09
N VAL A 219 4.75 -4.26 -33.62
CA VAL A 219 4.11 -5.37 -34.36
C VAL A 219 2.58 -5.21 -34.39
N PHE A 220 1.98 -4.82 -33.27
CA PHE A 220 0.51 -4.74 -33.14
C PHE A 220 -0.07 -3.35 -33.43
N ASP A 221 0.75 -2.30 -33.43
CA ASP A 221 0.34 -0.92 -33.70
C ASP A 221 1.38 -0.20 -34.58
N PRO A 222 1.55 -0.63 -35.85
CA PRO A 222 2.58 -0.08 -36.74
C PRO A 222 2.36 1.40 -37.07
N ASN A 223 1.14 1.90 -36.96
CA ASN A 223 0.80 3.31 -37.21
C ASN A 223 0.80 4.17 -35.93
N GLY A 224 1.05 3.57 -34.75
CA GLY A 224 1.12 4.29 -33.48
C GLY A 224 -0.20 4.95 -33.04
N ILE A 225 -1.35 4.42 -33.46
CA ILE A 225 -2.66 5.06 -33.21
C ILE A 225 -3.32 4.57 -31.91
N LEU A 226 -2.87 3.44 -31.36
CA LEU A 226 -3.47 2.89 -30.14
C LEU A 226 -2.84 3.55 -28.91
N ASN A 227 -3.51 4.59 -28.42
CA ASN A 227 -3.21 5.26 -27.14
C ASN A 227 -1.79 5.90 -27.09
N PRO A 228 -1.47 6.80 -28.04
CA PRO A 228 -0.12 7.34 -28.21
C PRO A 228 0.38 8.11 -26.97
N GLY A 229 1.69 8.03 -26.74
CA GLY A 229 2.40 8.77 -25.69
C GLY A 229 2.23 8.25 -24.27
N LYS A 230 1.51 7.12 -24.07
CA LYS A 230 1.36 6.45 -22.78
C LYS A 230 2.32 5.27 -22.66
N VAL A 231 2.77 4.98 -21.44
CA VAL A 231 3.77 3.95 -21.06
C VAL A 231 5.17 4.27 -21.56
N PHE A 232 5.34 4.55 -22.85
CA PHE A 232 6.58 5.00 -23.47
C PHE A 232 6.29 5.67 -24.82
N ASP A 233 7.23 6.46 -25.31
CA ASP A 233 7.15 7.03 -26.66
C ASP A 233 7.73 6.04 -27.69
N ILE A 234 7.02 5.90 -28.81
CA ILE A 234 7.46 5.13 -29.98
C ILE A 234 8.13 6.13 -30.92
N GLN A 235 9.42 5.94 -31.18
CA GLN A 235 10.12 6.57 -32.30
C GLN A 235 9.78 5.84 -33.60
#